data_AF-A0A8I0K7J0-F1
#
_entry.id   AF-A0A8I0K7J0-F1
#
_cell.length_a   1.000
_cell.length_b   1.000
_cell.length_c   1.000
_cell.angle_alpha   90.00
_cell.angle_beta   90.00
_cell.angle_gamma   90.00
#
_symmetry.space_group_name_H-M   'P 1'
#
loop_
_entity.id
_entity.type
_entity.pdbx_description
1 polymer ?
#
loop_
_entity_poly.entity_id
_entity_poly.type
_entity_poly.pdbx_seq_one_letter_code
_entity_poly.pdbx_strand_id
1 'polypeptide(L)'
;REAENATNFSGYYPYTRSLTPGMKYFLASGYFVVEIVKTAAQTGSGTLVPGLYSRYYVSGYANRPFLTSTVYGNAITIASSSCEIQGNINKVVQLPTVTKAGFKGVGSTQGEQTFDMNILCNGGINPTGYEEKNLISLTYDFTQDGTNNQVLANTAPTSEKA
;
A
#
# COMPACT_ATOMS: atom_id res chain seq x y z
N ARG A 1 9.12 -23.60 -2.82
CA ARG A 1 10.23 -24.34 -3.48
C ARG A 1 10.95 -25.12 -2.39
N GLU A 2 10.98 -26.45 -2.47
CA GLU A 2 11.71 -27.27 -1.51
C GLU A 2 13.22 -27.05 -1.66
N ALA A 3 13.99 -27.19 -0.58
CA ALA A 3 15.45 -27.06 -0.64
C ALA A 3 15.99 -28.12 -1.62
N GLU A 4 16.65 -27.68 -2.70
CA GLU A 4 17.31 -28.56 -3.66
C GLU A 4 18.25 -29.49 -2.89
N ASN A 5 17.99 -30.80 -2.97
CA ASN A 5 18.75 -31.92 -2.36
C ASN A 5 18.36 -32.38 -0.94
N ALA A 6 17.18 -32.06 -0.41
CA ALA A 6 16.70 -32.74 0.80
C ALA A 6 16.21 -34.16 0.47
N THR A 7 17.00 -35.19 0.78
CA THR A 7 16.53 -36.60 0.84
C THR A 7 15.60 -36.87 2.04
N ASN A 8 15.43 -35.87 2.90
CA ASN A 8 14.62 -35.86 4.12
C ASN A 8 13.35 -35.01 3.95
N PHE A 9 12.50 -34.98 4.97
CA PHE A 9 11.23 -34.25 4.96
C PHE A 9 11.39 -32.71 4.79
N SER A 10 10.53 -32.12 3.94
CA SER A 10 10.28 -30.68 3.85
C SER A 10 8.76 -30.42 3.76
N GLY A 11 8.26 -29.26 4.22
CA GLY A 11 6.83 -28.98 4.20
C GLY A 11 6.47 -27.56 4.64
N TYR A 12 5.26 -27.12 4.25
CA TYR A 12 4.71 -25.81 4.62
C TYR A 12 4.11 -25.84 6.03
N TYR A 13 4.32 -24.76 6.79
CA TYR A 13 3.65 -24.58 8.08
C TYR A 13 2.17 -24.22 7.86
N PRO A 14 1.23 -24.77 8.65
CA PRO A 14 1.42 -25.80 9.68
C PRO A 14 1.41 -27.23 9.09
N TYR A 15 2.24 -28.13 9.62
CA TYR A 15 2.18 -29.56 9.32
C TYR A 15 2.23 -30.43 10.59
N THR A 16 1.85 -31.70 10.46
CA THR A 16 2.02 -32.73 11.50
C THR A 16 2.85 -33.88 10.97
N ARG A 17 3.72 -34.44 11.80
CA ARG A 17 4.54 -35.60 11.44
C ARG A 17 4.73 -36.53 12.63
N SER A 18 4.65 -37.83 12.38
CA SER A 18 4.99 -38.86 13.36
C SER A 18 6.50 -38.89 13.60
N LEU A 19 6.89 -38.84 14.87
CA LEU A 19 8.28 -38.99 15.30
C LEU A 19 8.45 -40.34 16.01
N THR A 20 9.61 -40.94 15.83
CA THR A 20 10.01 -42.17 16.52
C THR A 20 10.51 -41.80 17.92
N PRO A 21 9.90 -42.34 18.99
CA PRO A 21 10.37 -42.10 20.35
C PRO A 21 11.83 -42.50 20.55
N GLY A 22 12.58 -41.70 21.31
CA GLY A 22 14.00 -41.95 21.61
C GLY A 22 14.98 -41.63 20.48
N MET A 23 14.50 -41.23 19.30
CA MET A 23 15.35 -40.80 18.18
C MET A 23 15.73 -39.33 18.30
N LYS A 24 17.00 -39.00 18.04
CA LYS A 24 17.46 -37.61 17.93
C LYS A 24 17.18 -37.07 16.52
N TYR A 25 16.71 -35.84 16.44
CA TYR A 25 16.42 -35.13 15.19
C TYR A 25 17.26 -33.87 15.09
N PHE A 26 17.68 -33.55 13.87
CA PHE A 26 18.45 -32.35 13.55
C PHE A 26 17.85 -31.67 12.32
N LEU A 27 17.98 -30.35 12.23
CA LEU A 27 17.65 -29.61 11.01
C LEU A 27 18.73 -29.89 9.96
N ALA A 28 18.31 -30.27 8.76
CA ALA A 28 19.20 -30.32 7.62
C ALA A 28 19.61 -28.89 7.20
N SER A 29 20.73 -28.78 6.48
CA SER A 29 21.12 -27.52 5.84
C SER A 29 20.06 -27.11 4.81
N GLY A 30 19.65 -25.85 4.84
CA GLY A 30 18.65 -25.32 3.90
C GLY A 30 18.23 -23.90 4.24
N TYR A 31 17.20 -23.42 3.55
CA TYR A 31 16.59 -22.11 3.78
C TYR A 31 15.11 -22.27 4.15
N PHE A 32 14.59 -21.33 4.93
CA PHE A 32 13.15 -21.18 5.13
C PHE A 32 12.59 -20.31 4.01
N VAL A 33 11.49 -20.74 3.41
CA VAL A 33 10.70 -19.91 2.51
C VAL A 33 9.58 -19.28 3.33
N VAL A 34 9.53 -17.95 3.36
CA VAL A 34 8.45 -17.19 3.99
C VAL A 34 7.62 -16.56 2.87
N GLU A 35 6.33 -16.90 2.83
CA GLU A 35 5.37 -16.31 1.91
C GLU A 35 4.57 -15.24 2.65
N ILE A 36 4.51 -14.04 2.08
CA ILE A 36 3.69 -12.95 2.58
C ILE A 36 2.47 -12.86 1.68
N VAL A 37 1.30 -13.07 2.27
CA VAL A 37 0.03 -13.04 1.55
C VAL A 37 -0.71 -11.77 1.90
N LYS A 38 -1.07 -10.99 0.88
CA LYS A 38 -1.97 -9.85 1.02
C LYS A 38 -3.40 -10.35 1.25
N THR A 39 -3.98 -10.05 2.41
CA THR A 39 -5.31 -10.54 2.81
C THR A 39 -6.45 -9.53 2.63
N ALA A 40 -6.13 -8.28 2.29
CA ALA A 40 -7.09 -7.20 2.07
C ALA A 40 -6.64 -6.25 0.96
N ALA A 41 -7.56 -5.48 0.37
CA ALA A 41 -7.24 -4.50 -0.66
C ALA A 41 -6.23 -3.43 -0.17
N GLN A 42 -6.37 -3.02 1.09
CA GLN A 42 -5.46 -2.14 1.82
C GLN A 42 -4.85 -2.90 2.99
N THR A 43 -3.51 -2.89 3.10
CA THR A 43 -2.76 -3.46 4.23
C THR A 43 -1.88 -2.38 4.83
N GLY A 44 -1.53 -2.51 6.11
CA GLY A 44 -0.56 -1.59 6.72
C GLY A 44 0.80 -1.64 6.03
N SER A 45 1.53 -0.52 6.10
CA SER A 45 2.96 -0.45 5.79
C SER A 45 3.80 -0.63 7.05
N GLY A 46 5.03 -1.09 6.88
CA GLY A 46 6.02 -1.17 7.95
C GLY A 46 6.87 -2.43 7.89
N THR A 47 7.82 -2.54 8.82
CA THR A 47 8.64 -3.75 8.95
C THR A 47 7.86 -4.85 9.65
N LEU A 48 8.06 -6.09 9.22
CA LEU A 48 7.63 -7.24 10.01
C LEU A 48 8.37 -7.21 11.34
N VAL A 49 7.61 -7.29 12.43
CA VAL A 49 8.16 -7.21 13.79
C VAL A 49 9.13 -8.38 14.00
N PRO A 50 10.38 -8.13 14.43
CA PRO A 50 11.29 -9.19 14.81
C PRO A 50 10.68 -10.03 15.92
N GLY A 51 10.72 -11.36 15.79
CA GLY A 51 10.09 -12.21 16.78
C GLY A 51 9.85 -13.63 16.30
N LEU A 52 9.15 -14.39 17.14
CA LEU A 52 8.83 -15.78 16.91
C LEU A 52 7.53 -15.91 16.11
N TYR A 53 7.59 -16.56 14.94
CA TYR A 53 6.46 -16.71 14.02
C TYR A 53 5.86 -18.12 14.02
N SER A 54 6.60 -19.15 14.45
CA SER A 54 6.09 -20.51 14.51
C SER A 54 6.65 -21.30 15.68
N ARG A 55 5.84 -22.23 16.20
CA ARG A 55 6.25 -23.24 17.19
C ARG A 55 5.67 -24.59 16.80
N TYR A 56 6.52 -25.59 16.68
CA TYR A 56 6.11 -26.99 16.62
C TYR A 56 6.28 -27.64 17.98
N TYR A 57 5.32 -28.46 18.37
CA TYR A 57 5.36 -29.23 19.60
C TYR A 57 5.28 -30.71 19.30
N VAL A 58 5.90 -31.51 20.15
CA VAL A 58 5.62 -32.95 20.18
C VAL A 58 4.32 -33.14 20.94
N SER A 59 3.44 -34.00 20.41
CA SER A 59 2.19 -34.36 21.10
C SER A 59 2.48 -34.81 22.54
N GLY A 60 1.72 -34.30 23.50
CA GLY A 60 1.94 -34.53 24.93
C GLY A 60 2.98 -33.60 25.59
N TYR A 61 3.67 -32.74 24.84
CA TYR A 61 4.70 -31.82 25.36
C TYR A 61 4.47 -30.36 24.96
N ALA A 62 3.28 -29.82 25.27
CA ALA A 62 2.87 -28.46 24.87
C ALA A 62 3.72 -27.31 25.46
N ASN A 63 4.53 -27.57 26.49
CA ASN A 63 5.37 -26.55 27.13
C ASN A 63 6.83 -26.56 26.64
N ARG A 64 7.17 -27.45 25.70
CA ARG A 64 8.55 -27.61 25.19
C ARG A 64 8.53 -27.65 23.67
N PRO A 65 8.71 -26.50 22.98
CA PRO A 65 8.71 -26.48 21.52
C PRO A 65 9.88 -27.30 20.99
N PHE A 66 9.59 -28.10 19.96
CA PHE A 66 10.54 -28.94 19.25
C PHE A 66 11.28 -28.18 18.14
N LEU A 67 10.60 -27.22 17.50
CA LEU A 67 11.16 -26.35 16.48
C LEU A 67 10.49 -24.97 16.55
N THR A 68 11.29 -23.92 16.43
CA THR A 68 10.84 -22.52 16.43
C THR A 68 11.40 -21.77 15.23
N SER A 69 10.59 -20.96 14.56
CA SER A 69 11.06 -20.05 13.50
C SER A 69 10.98 -18.61 13.98
N THR A 70 12.13 -17.93 14.01
CA THR A 70 12.26 -16.53 14.43
C THR A 70 12.73 -15.69 13.26
N VAL A 71 12.06 -14.56 13.04
CA VAL A 71 12.50 -13.53 12.09
C VAL A 71 13.31 -12.49 12.87
N TYR A 72 14.53 -12.20 12.44
CA TYR A 72 15.42 -11.25 13.09
C TYR A 72 15.55 -9.95 12.30
N GLY A 73 15.64 -8.82 13.02
CA GLY A 73 15.87 -7.49 12.45
C GLY A 73 14.74 -7.00 11.52
N ASN A 74 15.01 -5.90 10.81
CA ASN A 74 14.12 -5.36 9.78
C ASN A 74 14.24 -6.18 8.47
N ALA A 75 14.12 -7.50 8.56
CA ALA A 75 14.38 -8.40 7.43
C ALA A 75 13.39 -8.22 6.28
N ILE A 76 12.15 -7.79 6.59
CA ILE A 76 11.08 -7.66 5.60
C ILE A 76 10.30 -6.38 5.88
N THR A 77 10.16 -5.52 4.87
CA THR A 77 9.35 -4.29 4.92
C THR A 77 8.20 -4.40 3.94
N ILE A 78 6.99 -4.23 4.45
CA ILE A 78 5.77 -4.10 3.65
C ILE A 78 5.61 -2.63 3.28
N ALA A 79 5.63 -2.33 1.99
CA ALA A 79 5.30 -1.02 1.45
C ALA A 79 3.92 -1.12 0.78
N SER A 80 2.90 -0.61 1.45
CA SER A 80 1.57 -0.45 0.86
C SER A 80 1.54 0.80 -0.02
N SER A 81 0.90 0.69 -1.19
CA SER A 81 0.73 1.82 -2.08
C SER A 81 0.03 2.98 -1.35
N SER A 82 0.69 4.13 -1.29
CA SER A 82 0.17 5.33 -0.60
C SER A 82 0.62 6.57 -1.34
N CYS A 83 -0.15 7.66 -1.25
CA CYS A 83 0.16 8.94 -1.86
C CYS A 83 -0.08 10.08 -0.87
N GLU A 84 0.80 11.07 -0.87
CA GLU A 84 0.73 12.25 -0.01
C GLU A 84 0.95 13.53 -0.82
N ILE A 85 0.11 14.55 -0.58
CA ILE A 85 0.29 15.88 -1.17
C ILE A 85 1.55 16.51 -0.56
N GLN A 86 2.47 16.91 -1.42
CA GLN A 86 3.73 17.53 -1.03
C GLN A 86 3.61 19.04 -0.99
N GLY A 87 4.28 19.65 0.00
CA GLY A 87 4.29 21.10 0.18
C GLY A 87 3.06 21.60 0.91
N ASN A 88 2.49 22.72 0.46
CA ASN A 88 1.33 23.32 1.11
C ASN A 88 0.03 22.62 0.66
N ILE A 89 -0.61 21.91 1.59
CA ILE A 89 -1.90 21.25 1.37
C ILE A 89 -3.02 22.25 1.03
N ASN A 90 -2.91 23.50 1.49
CA ASN A 90 -3.84 24.57 1.19
C ASN A 90 -3.26 25.43 0.06
N LYS A 91 -3.78 25.25 -1.16
CA LYS A 91 -3.35 26.02 -2.33
C LYS A 91 -4.37 27.12 -2.64
N VAL A 92 -3.95 28.38 -2.53
CA VAL A 92 -4.72 29.52 -3.05
C VAL A 92 -4.36 29.72 -4.51
N VAL A 93 -5.35 29.63 -5.39
CA VAL A 93 -5.22 29.89 -6.83
C VAL A 93 -5.94 31.21 -7.12
N GLN A 94 -5.17 32.27 -7.33
CA GLN A 94 -5.74 33.58 -7.65
C GLN A 94 -6.08 33.66 -9.14
N LEU A 95 -7.37 33.70 -9.45
CA LEU A 95 -7.82 33.96 -10.82
C LEU A 95 -7.60 35.45 -11.17
N PRO A 96 -7.22 35.77 -12.42
CA PRO A 96 -7.08 37.14 -12.87
C PRO A 96 -8.45 37.82 -12.99
N THR A 97 -8.46 39.15 -12.92
CA THR A 97 -9.67 39.93 -13.19
C THR A 97 -10.09 39.77 -14.65
N VAL A 98 -11.36 39.49 -14.86
CA VAL A 98 -11.98 39.29 -16.17
C VAL A 98 -13.13 40.27 -16.37
N THR A 99 -13.66 40.35 -17.59
CA THR A 99 -14.75 41.29 -17.91
C THR A 99 -15.89 40.54 -18.57
N LYS A 100 -17.14 40.97 -18.36
CA LYS A 100 -18.32 40.36 -18.97
C LYS A 100 -18.21 40.17 -20.49
N ALA A 101 -17.69 41.20 -21.17
CA ALA A 101 -17.55 41.20 -22.63
C ALA A 101 -16.50 40.20 -23.14
N GLY A 102 -15.61 39.72 -22.28
CA GLY A 102 -14.63 38.69 -22.62
C GLY A 102 -15.23 37.28 -22.72
N PHE A 103 -16.40 37.05 -22.12
CA PHE A 103 -17.17 35.82 -22.27
C PHE A 103 -17.96 35.86 -23.58
N LYS A 104 -17.62 34.99 -24.53
CA LYS A 104 -18.16 34.99 -25.91
C LYS A 104 -19.42 34.15 -26.09
N GLY A 105 -19.94 33.56 -25.01
CA GLY A 105 -21.12 32.70 -25.02
C GLY A 105 -21.11 31.69 -23.88
N VAL A 106 -22.21 30.93 -23.74
CA VAL A 106 -22.30 29.83 -22.77
C VAL A 106 -21.21 28.79 -23.08
N GLY A 107 -20.45 28.39 -22.06
CA GLY A 107 -19.32 27.47 -22.19
C GLY A 107 -17.99 28.13 -22.56
N SER A 108 -17.96 29.45 -22.83
CA SER A 108 -16.68 30.17 -22.95
C SER A 108 -16.05 30.45 -21.58
N THR A 109 -14.72 30.41 -21.52
CA THR A 109 -13.91 30.68 -20.33
C THR A 109 -13.06 31.93 -20.53
N GLN A 110 -12.64 32.56 -19.43
CA GLN A 110 -11.65 33.63 -19.43
C GLN A 110 -10.80 33.53 -18.16
N GLY A 111 -9.53 33.94 -18.24
CA GLY A 111 -8.69 34.07 -17.05
C GLY A 111 -8.19 32.73 -16.52
N GLU A 112 -7.81 31.82 -17.40
CA GLU A 112 -7.22 30.55 -17.01
C GLU A 112 -5.96 30.76 -16.17
N GLN A 113 -5.85 30.03 -15.07
CA GLN A 113 -4.72 30.08 -14.16
C GLN A 113 -4.23 28.66 -13.89
N THR A 114 -3.01 28.37 -14.34
CA THR A 114 -2.34 27.10 -14.05
C THR A 114 -1.89 27.08 -12.59
N PHE A 115 -2.02 25.92 -11.96
CA PHE A 115 -1.43 25.62 -10.67
C PHE A 115 -0.96 24.16 -10.65
N ASP A 116 0.12 23.91 -9.91
CA ASP A 116 0.66 22.56 -9.75
C ASP A 116 0.25 21.96 -8.40
N MET A 117 -0.02 20.65 -8.44
CA MET A 117 -0.15 19.80 -7.26
C MET A 117 0.94 18.74 -7.31
N ASN A 118 1.80 18.71 -6.29
CA ASN A 118 2.84 17.72 -6.18
C ASN A 118 2.34 16.58 -5.29
N ILE A 119 2.37 15.35 -5.78
CA ILE A 119 1.93 14.17 -5.04
C ILE A 119 3.09 13.18 -5.02
N LEU A 120 3.54 12.81 -3.83
CA LEU A 120 4.52 11.76 -3.63
C LEU A 120 3.77 10.46 -3.38
N CYS A 121 3.92 9.50 -4.27
CA CYS A 121 3.38 8.16 -4.10
C CYS A 121 4.49 7.16 -3.80
N ASN A 122 4.34 6.39 -2.74
CA ASN A 122 5.13 5.19 -2.51
C ASN A 122 4.40 4.02 -3.17
N GLY A 123 4.86 3.61 -4.35
CA GLY A 123 4.24 2.54 -5.14
C GLY A 123 4.59 1.13 -4.70
N GLY A 124 5.47 0.95 -3.71
CA GLY A 124 6.11 -0.34 -3.45
C GLY A 124 7.15 -0.66 -4.54
N ILE A 125 8.36 -1.07 -4.14
CA ILE A 125 9.35 -1.57 -5.11
C ILE A 125 8.91 -2.97 -5.50
N ASN A 126 8.65 -3.17 -6.79
CA ASN A 126 8.28 -4.44 -7.38
C ASN A 126 9.54 -5.31 -7.58
N PRO A 127 9.84 -6.32 -6.73
CA PRO A 127 11.10 -7.04 -6.83
C PRO A 127 11.06 -8.19 -7.83
N THR A 128 9.88 -8.64 -8.27
CA THR A 128 9.76 -9.85 -9.11
C THR A 128 8.43 -9.90 -9.87
N GLY A 129 8.48 -9.70 -11.19
CA GLY A 129 7.62 -10.39 -12.17
C GLY A 129 6.13 -10.03 -12.28
N TYR A 130 5.60 -9.10 -11.48
CA TYR A 130 4.18 -8.70 -11.55
C TYR A 130 4.07 -7.20 -11.74
N GLU A 131 3.61 -6.70 -12.89
CA GLU A 131 3.35 -5.26 -13.05
C GLU A 131 2.20 -4.82 -12.13
N GLU A 132 2.52 -4.34 -10.93
CA GLU A 132 1.58 -3.54 -10.17
C GLU A 132 1.36 -2.24 -10.94
N LYS A 133 0.10 -2.03 -11.35
CA LYS A 133 -0.34 -0.82 -12.02
C LYS A 133 -0.26 0.34 -11.02
N ASN A 134 0.82 1.12 -11.08
CA ASN A 134 0.96 2.41 -10.42
C ASN A 134 -0.01 3.45 -11.03
N LEU A 135 -1.31 3.19 -10.94
CA LEU A 135 -2.35 4.09 -11.40
C LEU A 135 -2.67 5.07 -10.29
N ILE A 136 -2.42 6.35 -10.57
CA ILE A 136 -2.84 7.46 -9.72
C ILE A 136 -4.15 7.98 -10.31
N SER A 137 -5.17 8.12 -9.48
CA SER A 137 -6.43 8.75 -9.84
C SER A 137 -6.69 9.91 -8.89
N LEU A 138 -7.24 11.00 -9.41
CA LEU A 138 -7.67 12.15 -8.62
C LEU A 138 -9.18 12.27 -8.73
N THR A 139 -9.79 12.62 -7.60
CA THR A 139 -11.20 12.95 -7.47
C THR A 139 -11.29 14.28 -6.75
N TYR A 140 -12.20 15.14 -7.19
CA TYR A 140 -12.38 16.46 -6.62
C TYR A 140 -13.79 16.55 -6.03
N ASP A 141 -13.86 16.94 -4.77
CA ASP A 141 -15.11 17.30 -4.13
C ASP A 141 -15.25 18.82 -4.10
N PHE A 142 -16.36 19.33 -4.63
CA PHE A 142 -16.63 20.76 -4.67
C PHE A 142 -18.13 21.06 -4.66
N THR A 143 -18.49 22.28 -4.30
CA THR A 143 -19.86 22.78 -4.45
C THR A 143 -20.10 23.13 -5.91
N GLN A 144 -21.06 22.45 -6.56
CA GLN A 144 -21.36 22.64 -7.97
C GLN A 144 -22.20 23.91 -8.25
N ASP A 145 -22.06 24.49 -9.44
CA ASP A 145 -22.90 25.59 -9.91
C ASP A 145 -24.25 25.08 -10.43
N GLY A 146 -25.29 25.22 -9.59
CA GLY A 146 -26.64 24.76 -9.91
C GLY A 146 -26.70 23.25 -10.17
N THR A 147 -27.05 22.86 -11.40
CA THR A 147 -27.12 21.45 -11.83
C THR A 147 -25.91 20.99 -12.64
N ASN A 148 -24.87 21.83 -12.80
CA ASN A 148 -23.70 21.51 -13.61
C ASN A 148 -22.59 20.88 -12.74
N ASN A 149 -22.44 19.56 -12.85
CA ASN A 149 -21.45 18.78 -12.10
C ASN A 149 -19.99 18.93 -12.59
N GLN A 150 -19.72 19.82 -13.55
CA GLN A 150 -18.38 20.09 -14.08
C GLN A 150 -17.87 21.50 -13.71
N VAL A 151 -18.67 22.30 -12.99
CA VAL A 151 -18.34 23.71 -12.69
C VAL A 151 -18.47 23.98 -11.20
N LEU A 152 -17.42 24.57 -10.62
CA LEU A 152 -17.43 25.03 -9.23
C LEU A 152 -18.32 26.27 -9.09
N ALA A 153 -19.13 26.32 -8.04
CA ALA A 153 -19.99 27.45 -7.73
C ALA A 153 -19.17 28.72 -7.47
N ASN A 154 -19.53 29.83 -8.13
CA ASN A 154 -18.96 31.14 -7.82
C ASN A 154 -19.62 31.73 -6.56
N THR A 155 -18.91 31.66 -5.44
CA THR A 155 -19.36 32.17 -4.13
C THR A 155 -18.99 33.64 -3.86
N ALA A 156 -18.41 34.34 -4.83
CA ALA A 156 -18.10 35.77 -4.69
C ALA A 156 -19.39 36.62 -4.55
N PRO A 157 -19.32 37.83 -3.96
CA PRO A 157 -20.44 38.77 -3.96
C PRO A 157 -20.91 39.10 -5.38
N THR A 158 -22.22 39.33 -5.58
CA THR A 158 -22.79 39.64 -6.90
C THR A 158 -22.15 40.85 -7.57
N SER A 159 -21.66 41.82 -6.78
CA SER A 159 -20.95 43.01 -7.26
C SER A 159 -19.57 42.73 -7.85
N GLU A 160 -18.97 41.58 -7.55
CA GLU A 160 -17.64 41.17 -8.02
C GLU A 160 -17.71 40.14 -9.16
N LYS A 161 -18.90 39.61 -9.46
CA LYS A 161 -19.09 38.69 -10.58
C LYS A 161 -19.07 39.48 -11.88
N ALA A 162 -18.33 38.95 -12.86
CA ALA A 162 -18.28 39.48 -14.22
C ALA A 162 -19.60 39.27 -14.97
#